data_AF-A0AAT9H8H0-F1
#
_entry.id   AF-A0AAT9H8H0-F1
#
_cell.length_a   1.000
_cell.length_b   1.000
_cell.length_c   1.000
_cell.angle_alpha   90.00
_cell.angle_beta   90.00
_cell.angle_gamma   90.00
#
_symmetry.space_group_name_H-M   'P 1'
#
loop_
_entity.id
_entity.type
_entity.pdbx_description
1 polymer ?
#
loop_
_entity_poly.entity_id
_entity_poly.type
_entity_poly.pdbx_seq_one_letter_code
_entity_poly.pdbx_strand_id
1 'polypeptide(L)'
;MNRFSLALSRVIARVTDAALGPHQTAVIRIGFSLTWLLFLLREYPHRQELYGPDGPWSWDLADQLVATNNAFTPLLWTDGQIWFEAVYALAVLASLLLLLGWRTRTMSVLFMVGVLALQNRSVFVGDGGDNVLHLMSIYLVFTRCGQVWSLDARRAERARAGDERRDRDRAGLLLWGVLGLVLAAATLAGRMDGDRFIPALLWAVWLGQALWWLVGRRARTAQPRILLDVVANIVHNGALLVIMAEACLIYATAGWYKVQGSRWQDGTAVHYPLHLESFSPGRPSGTCWRPAAPW
;
A
#
# COMPACT_ATOMS: atom_id res chain seq x y z
N MET A 1 2.06 44.59 -7.95
CA MET A 1 2.17 43.12 -7.74
C MET A 1 1.39 42.41 -8.83
N ASN A 2 2.03 41.53 -9.59
CA ASN A 2 1.44 40.92 -10.78
C ASN A 2 0.38 39.86 -10.38
N ARG A 3 -0.74 39.75 -11.12
CA ARG A 3 -1.81 38.77 -10.82
C ARG A 3 -1.28 37.34 -10.74
N PHE A 4 -0.27 37.02 -11.55
CA PHE A 4 0.44 35.75 -11.54
C PHE A 4 1.15 35.48 -10.21
N SER A 5 1.89 36.45 -9.67
CA SER A 5 2.58 36.31 -8.38
C SER A 5 1.61 36.10 -7.22
N LEU A 6 0.45 36.75 -7.25
CA LEU A 6 -0.61 36.55 -6.26
C LEU A 6 -1.30 35.18 -6.38
N ALA A 7 -1.45 34.67 -7.61
CA ALA A 7 -1.98 33.33 -7.83
C ALA A 7 -0.97 32.26 -7.37
N LEU A 8 0.29 32.40 -7.72
CA LEU A 8 1.37 31.51 -7.31
C LEU A 8 1.54 31.48 -5.78
N SER A 9 1.53 32.63 -5.13
CA SER A 9 1.58 32.74 -3.67
C SER A 9 0.40 32.02 -2.99
N ARG A 10 -0.82 32.17 -3.53
CA ARG A 10 -2.01 31.46 -3.04
C ARG A 10 -1.92 29.95 -3.23
N VAL A 11 -1.40 29.49 -4.36
CA VAL A 11 -1.20 28.05 -4.61
C VAL A 11 -0.16 27.48 -3.65
N ILE A 12 0.99 28.14 -3.51
CA ILE A 12 2.04 27.71 -2.58
C ILE A 12 1.49 27.65 -1.16
N ALA A 13 0.82 28.70 -0.69
CA ALA A 13 0.21 28.73 0.64
C ALA A 13 -0.80 27.59 0.82
N ARG A 14 -1.65 27.32 -0.18
CA ARG A 14 -2.64 26.24 -0.09
C ARG A 14 -2.00 24.85 -0.02
N VAL A 15 -0.91 24.62 -0.76
CA VAL A 15 -0.19 23.34 -0.79
C VAL A 15 0.62 23.11 0.49
N THR A 16 1.12 24.17 1.12
CA THR A 16 1.90 24.05 2.36
C THR A 16 1.02 23.98 3.61
N ASP A 17 -0.12 24.67 3.62
CA ASP A 17 -0.96 24.83 4.82
C ASP A 17 -1.90 23.64 5.04
N ALA A 18 -2.37 23.00 3.97
CA ALA A 18 -3.37 21.94 4.06
C ALA A 18 -3.00 20.67 3.26
N ALA A 19 -3.43 19.54 3.79
CA ALA A 19 -3.52 18.29 3.06
C ALA A 19 -4.78 18.31 2.18
N LEU A 20 -4.61 18.18 0.88
CA LEU A 20 -5.71 18.27 -0.08
C LEU A 20 -6.44 16.92 -0.21
N GLY A 21 -7.75 16.98 -0.43
CA GLY A 21 -8.56 15.79 -0.68
C GLY A 21 -8.61 14.76 0.47
N PRO A 22 -8.92 15.16 1.71
CA PRO A 22 -8.94 14.23 2.85
C PRO A 22 -9.96 13.10 2.66
N HIS A 23 -11.12 13.38 2.05
CA HIS A 23 -12.13 12.37 1.77
C HIS A 23 -11.69 11.40 0.67
N GLN A 24 -11.13 11.91 -0.42
CA GLN A 24 -10.63 11.10 -1.53
C GLN A 24 -9.55 10.13 -1.05
N THR A 25 -8.61 10.62 -0.24
CA THR A 25 -7.52 9.78 0.29
C THR A 25 -8.01 8.79 1.34
N ALA A 26 -9.08 9.10 2.09
CA ALA A 26 -9.75 8.12 2.96
C ALA A 26 -10.46 7.03 2.14
N VAL A 27 -11.13 7.38 1.03
CA VAL A 27 -11.75 6.39 0.13
C VAL A 27 -10.69 5.47 -0.47
N ILE A 28 -9.57 6.03 -0.96
CA ILE A 28 -8.44 5.23 -1.50
C ILE A 28 -7.92 4.27 -0.43
N ARG A 29 -7.67 4.76 0.79
CA ARG A 29 -7.23 3.90 1.91
C ARG A 29 -8.21 2.76 2.16
N ILE A 30 -9.50 3.06 2.31
CA ILE A 30 -10.54 2.07 2.59
C ILE A 30 -10.66 1.07 1.44
N GLY A 31 -10.71 1.54 0.19
CA GLY A 31 -10.84 0.71 -0.99
C GLY A 31 -9.68 -0.27 -1.14
N PHE A 32 -8.44 0.20 -1.16
CA PHE A 32 -7.28 -0.68 -1.34
C PHE A 32 -7.06 -1.62 -0.17
N SER A 33 -7.23 -1.14 1.07
CA SER A 33 -7.09 -2.03 2.24
C SER A 33 -8.20 -3.08 2.32
N LEU A 34 -9.43 -2.74 1.93
CA LEU A 34 -10.54 -3.69 1.88
C LEU A 34 -10.34 -4.71 0.76
N THR A 35 -9.99 -4.26 -0.45
CA THR A 35 -9.74 -5.17 -1.59
C THR A 35 -8.64 -6.16 -1.26
N TRP A 36 -7.52 -5.68 -0.71
CA TRP A 36 -6.42 -6.56 -0.32
C TRP A 36 -6.80 -7.49 0.83
N LEU A 37 -7.55 -7.00 1.84
CA LEU A 37 -8.04 -7.85 2.92
C LEU A 37 -8.96 -8.97 2.41
N LEU A 38 -9.92 -8.64 1.53
CA LEU A 38 -10.84 -9.62 0.95
C LEU A 38 -10.10 -10.63 0.07
N PHE A 39 -9.10 -10.17 -0.67
CA PHE A 39 -8.20 -11.03 -1.46
C PHE A 39 -7.51 -12.06 -0.55
N LEU A 40 -6.83 -11.61 0.51
CA LEU A 40 -6.19 -12.50 1.47
C LEU A 40 -7.18 -13.46 2.13
N LEU A 41 -8.34 -12.97 2.59
CA LEU A 41 -9.33 -13.84 3.23
C LEU A 41 -9.91 -14.90 2.28
N ARG A 42 -10.09 -14.55 1.00
CA ARG A 42 -10.55 -15.49 -0.03
C ARG A 42 -9.49 -16.55 -0.33
N GLU A 43 -8.23 -16.16 -0.38
CA GLU A 43 -7.12 -17.06 -0.72
C GLU A 43 -6.60 -17.86 0.48
N TYR A 44 -7.07 -17.56 1.69
CA TYR A 44 -6.67 -18.26 2.90
C TYR A 44 -6.67 -19.80 2.77
N PRO A 45 -7.67 -20.47 2.16
CA PRO A 45 -7.65 -21.93 1.98
C PRO A 45 -6.51 -22.44 1.09
N HIS A 46 -6.08 -21.63 0.11
CA HIS A 46 -5.09 -21.98 -0.91
C HIS A 46 -3.72 -21.33 -0.69
N ARG A 47 -3.56 -20.56 0.40
CA ARG A 47 -2.35 -19.75 0.67
C ARG A 47 -1.04 -20.54 0.61
N GLN A 48 -1.09 -21.81 1.02
CA GLN A 48 0.07 -22.69 1.04
C GLN A 48 0.51 -23.12 -0.36
N GLU A 49 -0.46 -23.36 -1.24
CA GLU A 49 -0.18 -23.72 -2.63
C GLU A 49 0.32 -22.50 -3.42
N LEU A 50 -0.22 -21.31 -3.14
CA LEU A 50 0.11 -20.09 -3.87
C LEU A 50 1.42 -19.42 -3.42
N TYR A 51 1.65 -19.36 -2.10
CA TYR A 51 2.73 -18.55 -1.52
C TYR A 51 3.63 -19.33 -0.54
N GLY A 52 3.23 -20.55 -0.17
CA GLY A 52 3.95 -21.35 0.81
C GLY A 52 5.34 -21.80 0.32
N PRO A 53 6.21 -22.24 1.24
CA PRO A 53 7.53 -22.76 0.91
C PRO A 53 7.45 -24.04 0.07
N ASP A 54 6.47 -24.90 0.36
CA ASP A 54 6.23 -26.19 -0.29
C ASP A 54 5.28 -26.13 -1.50
N GLY A 55 4.93 -24.92 -1.95
CA GLY A 55 4.05 -24.73 -3.11
C GLY A 55 4.71 -25.18 -4.42
N PRO A 56 3.94 -25.39 -5.51
CA PRO A 56 4.48 -25.77 -6.82
C PRO A 56 5.54 -24.78 -7.34
N TRP A 57 5.38 -23.51 -6.99
CA TRP A 57 6.41 -22.48 -7.15
C TRP A 57 7.31 -22.46 -5.90
N SER A 58 8.27 -23.38 -5.87
CA SER A 58 9.13 -23.63 -4.70
C SER A 58 9.90 -22.39 -4.24
N TRP A 59 10.33 -22.42 -2.98
CA TRP A 59 11.12 -21.33 -2.40
C TRP A 59 12.39 -21.02 -3.23
N ASP A 60 13.13 -22.05 -3.65
CA ASP A 60 14.37 -21.90 -4.42
C ASP A 60 14.16 -21.21 -5.77
N LEU A 61 13.06 -21.52 -6.46
CA LEU A 61 12.75 -20.90 -7.75
C LEU A 61 12.40 -19.42 -7.59
N ALA A 62 11.70 -19.08 -6.52
CA ALA A 62 11.42 -17.69 -6.22
C ALA A 62 12.64 -16.92 -5.75
N ASP A 63 13.52 -17.54 -4.97
CA ASP A 63 14.80 -16.92 -4.57
C ASP A 63 15.66 -16.62 -5.81
N GLN A 64 15.76 -17.55 -6.76
CA GLN A 64 16.45 -17.31 -8.03
C GLN A 64 15.82 -16.17 -8.84
N LEU A 65 14.48 -16.13 -8.95
CA LEU A 65 13.80 -15.05 -9.65
C LEU A 65 14.04 -13.70 -8.97
N VAL A 66 13.93 -13.64 -7.64
CA VAL A 66 14.14 -12.42 -6.87
C VAL A 66 15.59 -11.96 -6.93
N ALA A 67 16.55 -12.88 -6.97
CA ALA A 67 17.96 -12.55 -7.17
C ALA A 67 18.23 -11.88 -8.52
N THR A 68 17.42 -12.15 -9.57
CA THR A 68 17.60 -11.50 -10.87
C THR A 68 17.04 -10.08 -10.93
N ASN A 69 15.96 -9.79 -10.21
CA ASN A 69 15.31 -8.48 -10.24
C ASN A 69 15.52 -7.63 -8.97
N ASN A 70 16.19 -8.19 -7.96
CA ASN A 70 16.46 -7.60 -6.65
C ASN A 70 15.20 -7.17 -5.88
N ALA A 71 14.05 -7.82 -6.13
CA ALA A 71 12.78 -7.44 -5.52
C ALA A 71 12.78 -7.64 -3.99
N PHE A 72 12.14 -6.71 -3.27
CA PHE A 72 12.02 -6.79 -1.81
C PHE A 72 10.88 -7.75 -1.41
N THR A 73 11.18 -8.86 -0.74
CA THR A 73 10.16 -9.71 -0.12
C THR A 73 10.64 -10.32 1.21
N PRO A 74 10.01 -9.98 2.34
CA PRO A 74 10.28 -10.63 3.61
C PRO A 74 9.95 -12.13 3.62
N LEU A 75 9.13 -12.61 2.69
CA LEU A 75 8.72 -14.02 2.66
C LEU A 75 9.89 -14.95 2.32
N LEU A 76 10.87 -14.46 1.55
CA LEU A 76 12.09 -15.19 1.19
C LEU A 76 13.23 -14.99 2.20
N TRP A 77 12.96 -14.40 3.36
CA TRP A 77 13.97 -14.35 4.41
C TRP A 77 14.22 -15.74 5.00
N THR A 78 13.19 -16.56 5.12
CA THR A 78 13.30 -17.91 5.67
C THR A 78 12.30 -18.81 4.96
N ASP A 79 12.66 -20.05 4.72
CA ASP A 79 11.83 -21.13 4.17
C ASP A 79 10.84 -21.74 5.19
N GLY A 80 10.89 -21.29 6.44
CA GLY A 80 10.10 -21.86 7.53
C GLY A 80 8.59 -21.55 7.45
N GLN A 81 7.78 -22.58 7.63
CA GLN A 81 6.32 -22.48 7.63
C GLN A 81 5.76 -21.48 8.65
N ILE A 82 6.35 -21.42 9.84
CA ILE A 82 5.94 -20.50 10.90
C ILE A 82 6.18 -19.04 10.47
N TRP A 83 7.27 -18.79 9.76
CA TRP A 83 7.59 -17.45 9.25
C TRP A 83 6.60 -17.02 8.19
N PHE A 84 6.28 -17.92 7.25
CA PHE A 84 5.25 -17.69 6.24
C PHE A 84 3.90 -17.29 6.88
N GLU A 85 3.38 -18.11 7.81
CA GLU A 85 2.09 -17.85 8.46
C GLU A 85 2.12 -16.54 9.27
N ALA A 86 3.25 -16.20 9.91
CA ALA A 86 3.40 -14.95 10.65
C ALA A 86 3.36 -13.72 9.73
N VAL A 87 4.07 -13.75 8.60
CA VAL A 87 4.06 -12.66 7.61
C VAL A 87 2.67 -12.52 6.98
N TYR A 88 2.03 -13.64 6.66
CA TYR A 88 0.67 -13.65 6.10
C TYR A 88 -0.36 -13.07 7.08
N ALA A 89 -0.36 -13.54 8.34
CA ALA A 89 -1.23 -13.02 9.38
C ALA A 89 -0.98 -11.53 9.66
N LEU A 90 0.28 -11.10 9.63
CA LEU A 90 0.64 -9.69 9.76
C LEU A 90 0.08 -8.87 8.60
N ALA A 91 0.12 -9.37 7.36
CA ALA A 91 -0.44 -8.69 6.20
C ALA A 91 -1.97 -8.55 6.33
N VAL A 92 -2.69 -9.60 6.75
CA VAL A 92 -4.13 -9.56 7.03
C VAL A 92 -4.44 -8.51 8.12
N LEU A 93 -3.71 -8.57 9.24
CA LEU A 93 -3.92 -7.66 10.37
C LEU A 93 -3.61 -6.21 10.00
N ALA A 94 -2.51 -5.95 9.29
CA ALA A 94 -2.14 -4.62 8.83
C ALA A 94 -3.21 -4.04 7.88
N SER A 95 -3.77 -4.87 7.00
CA SER A 95 -4.86 -4.47 6.10
C SER A 95 -6.12 -4.09 6.86
N LEU A 96 -6.53 -4.90 7.83
CA LEU A 96 -7.67 -4.61 8.70
C LEU A 96 -7.46 -3.34 9.53
N LEU A 97 -6.29 -3.17 10.13
CA LEU A 97 -5.98 -2.00 10.96
C LEU A 97 -5.86 -0.72 10.13
N LEU A 98 -5.33 -0.80 8.90
CA LEU A 98 -5.30 0.32 7.95
C LEU A 98 -6.70 0.69 7.47
N LEU A 99 -7.56 -0.30 7.19
CA LEU A 99 -8.97 -0.11 6.84
C LEU A 99 -9.71 0.71 7.91
N LEU A 100 -9.59 0.28 9.17
CA LEU A 100 -10.13 0.99 10.34
C LEU A 100 -9.45 2.34 10.58
N GLY A 101 -8.27 2.55 10.00
CA GLY A 101 -7.49 3.77 10.15
C GLY A 101 -6.90 3.93 11.54
N TRP A 102 -6.39 2.84 12.12
CA TRP A 102 -5.62 2.85 13.37
C TRP A 102 -4.13 3.02 13.07
N ARG A 103 -3.48 4.04 13.63
CA ARG A 103 -2.04 4.33 13.43
C ARG A 103 -1.68 4.32 11.95
N THR A 104 -2.40 5.11 11.14
CA THR A 104 -2.39 5.00 9.68
C THR A 104 -1.00 5.13 9.07
N ARG A 105 -0.12 5.96 9.66
CA ARG A 105 1.28 6.12 9.21
C ARG A 105 2.11 4.85 9.36
N THR A 106 1.88 4.07 10.40
CA THR A 106 2.61 2.82 10.67
C THR A 106 1.94 1.66 9.92
N MET A 107 0.61 1.60 9.95
CA MET A 107 -0.13 0.55 9.25
C MET A 107 -0.02 0.66 7.73
N SER A 108 0.15 1.85 7.14
CA SER A 108 0.41 1.98 5.70
C SER A 108 1.74 1.35 5.29
N VAL A 109 2.78 1.48 6.12
CA VAL A 109 4.07 0.82 5.90
C VAL A 109 3.95 -0.69 6.04
N LEU A 110 3.28 -1.18 7.09
CA LEU A 110 3.06 -2.61 7.26
C LEU A 110 2.20 -3.22 6.15
N PHE A 111 1.19 -2.48 5.70
CA PHE A 111 0.37 -2.85 4.55
C PHE A 111 1.22 -2.95 3.28
N MET A 112 2.03 -1.94 2.98
CA MET A 112 2.98 -1.96 1.86
C MET A 112 3.90 -3.18 1.96
N VAL A 113 4.53 -3.42 3.11
CA VAL A 113 5.40 -4.59 3.31
C VAL A 113 4.65 -5.91 3.08
N GLY A 114 3.41 -6.02 3.54
CA GLY A 114 2.57 -7.21 3.30
C GLY A 114 2.23 -7.41 1.82
N VAL A 115 1.88 -6.34 1.10
CA VAL A 115 1.63 -6.39 -0.35
C VAL A 115 2.89 -6.82 -1.10
N LEU A 116 4.03 -6.16 -0.83
CA LEU A 116 5.31 -6.48 -1.46
C LEU A 116 5.75 -7.91 -1.15
N ALA A 117 5.53 -8.39 0.08
CA ALA A 117 5.90 -9.75 0.48
C ALA A 117 5.23 -10.81 -0.39
N LEU A 118 3.91 -10.73 -0.59
CA LEU A 118 3.17 -11.72 -1.36
C LEU A 118 3.32 -11.51 -2.88
N GLN A 119 3.20 -10.28 -3.37
CA GLN A 119 3.23 -10.02 -4.81
C GLN A 119 4.61 -10.27 -5.43
N ASN A 120 5.70 -9.92 -4.75
CA ASN A 120 7.05 -10.22 -5.25
C ASN A 120 7.38 -11.71 -5.14
N ARG A 121 6.69 -12.48 -4.28
CA ARG A 121 6.87 -13.93 -4.19
C ARG A 121 6.27 -14.67 -5.39
N SER A 122 5.12 -14.22 -5.90
CA SER A 122 4.35 -14.91 -6.94
C SER A 122 4.02 -14.00 -8.13
N VAL A 123 5.05 -13.54 -8.84
CA VAL A 123 4.92 -12.61 -9.97
C VAL A 123 4.01 -13.16 -11.09
N PHE A 124 3.95 -14.48 -11.28
CA PHE A 124 3.20 -15.11 -12.37
C PHE A 124 1.69 -15.22 -12.15
N VAL A 125 1.22 -15.03 -10.92
CA VAL A 125 -0.21 -15.11 -10.57
C VAL A 125 -0.89 -13.74 -10.69
N GLY A 126 -0.11 -12.66 -10.82
CA GLY A 126 -0.63 -11.30 -10.82
C GLY A 126 -1.23 -10.84 -12.15
N ASP A 127 -2.22 -9.95 -12.06
CA ASP A 127 -2.78 -9.22 -13.20
C ASP A 127 -2.45 -7.71 -13.18
N GLY A 128 -2.95 -6.95 -14.15
CA GLY A 128 -2.70 -5.51 -14.23
C GLY A 128 -3.20 -4.72 -13.01
N GLY A 129 -4.28 -5.17 -12.38
CA GLY A 129 -4.81 -4.64 -11.13
C GLY A 129 -3.89 -4.88 -9.93
N ASP A 130 -3.19 -6.00 -9.88
CA ASP A 130 -2.21 -6.27 -8.83
C ASP A 130 -1.03 -5.32 -8.87
N ASN A 131 -0.57 -4.95 -10.08
CA ASN A 131 0.45 -3.92 -10.27
C ASN A 131 -0.02 -2.56 -9.75
N VAL A 132 -1.29 -2.21 -9.96
CA VAL A 132 -1.86 -0.97 -9.39
C VAL A 132 -1.87 -1.06 -7.86
N LEU A 133 -2.28 -2.18 -7.29
CA LEU A 133 -2.28 -2.38 -5.84
C LEU A 133 -0.85 -2.28 -5.27
N HIS A 134 0.15 -2.83 -5.97
CA HIS A 134 1.56 -2.72 -5.64
C HIS A 134 1.99 -1.26 -5.47
N LEU A 135 1.78 -0.43 -6.51
CA LEU A 135 2.16 0.98 -6.53
C LEU A 135 1.36 1.79 -5.52
N MET A 136 0.05 1.56 -5.43
CA MET A 136 -0.83 2.26 -4.49
C MET A 136 -0.46 1.96 -3.04
N SER A 137 0.02 0.75 -2.73
CA SER A 137 0.52 0.42 -1.38
C SER A 137 1.72 1.30 -0.98
N ILE A 138 2.63 1.58 -1.92
CA ILE A 138 3.79 2.46 -1.72
C ILE A 138 3.31 3.91 -1.58
N TYR A 139 2.44 4.39 -2.47
CA TYR A 139 1.95 5.77 -2.42
C TYR A 139 1.19 6.07 -1.14
N LEU A 140 0.44 5.11 -0.61
CA LEU A 140 -0.30 5.27 0.65
C LEU A 140 0.62 5.62 1.82
N VAL A 141 1.89 5.19 1.83
CA VAL A 141 2.89 5.56 2.84
C VAL A 141 3.13 7.08 2.87
N PHE A 142 3.08 7.72 1.72
CA PHE A 142 3.29 9.16 1.58
C PHE A 142 2.01 9.98 1.75
N THR A 143 0.84 9.33 1.81
CA THR A 143 -0.45 10.02 1.95
C THR A 143 -0.90 10.18 3.40
N ARG A 144 -1.46 11.35 3.74
CA ARG A 144 -2.13 11.63 5.00
C ARG A 144 -3.58 11.09 5.01
N CYS A 145 -3.75 9.81 4.69
CA CYS A 145 -5.07 9.17 4.56
C CYS A 145 -5.82 8.91 5.89
N GLY A 146 -5.27 9.35 7.02
CA GLY A 146 -5.85 9.18 8.37
C GLY A 146 -6.62 10.38 8.91
N GLN A 147 -6.82 11.44 8.12
CA GLN A 147 -7.43 12.69 8.61
C GLN A 147 -8.95 12.62 8.81
N VAL A 148 -9.64 11.76 8.05
CA VAL A 148 -11.09 11.55 8.13
C VAL A 148 -11.42 10.06 8.07
N TRP A 149 -12.60 9.70 8.60
CA TRP A 149 -13.12 8.33 8.63
C TRP A 149 -12.10 7.30 9.15
N SER A 150 -11.35 7.66 10.20
CA SER A 150 -10.31 6.83 10.79
C SER A 150 -10.43 6.84 12.31
N LEU A 151 -9.94 5.79 12.97
CA LEU A 151 -9.77 5.79 14.41
C LEU A 151 -8.77 6.87 14.87
N ASP A 152 -7.78 7.21 14.03
CA ASP A 152 -6.83 8.29 14.27
C ASP A 152 -7.48 9.67 14.34
N ALA A 153 -8.42 9.98 13.43
CA ALA A 153 -9.17 11.23 13.43
C ALA A 153 -10.03 11.35 14.68
N ARG A 154 -10.74 10.27 15.05
CA ARG A 154 -11.53 10.22 16.29
C ARG A 154 -10.65 10.41 17.54
N ARG A 155 -9.45 9.84 17.57
CA ARG A 155 -8.48 10.06 18.66
C ARG A 155 -8.01 11.51 18.72
N ALA A 156 -7.72 12.13 17.57
CA ALA A 156 -7.29 13.52 17.50
C ALA A 156 -8.40 14.50 17.94
N GLU A 157 -9.66 14.23 17.57
CA GLU A 157 -10.83 15.01 18.02
C GLU A 157 -11.00 14.95 19.54
N ARG A 158 -10.95 13.75 20.14
CA ARG A 158 -11.05 13.57 21.59
C ARG A 158 -9.91 14.26 22.34
N ALA A 159 -8.69 14.18 21.82
CA ALA A 159 -7.54 14.86 22.40
C ALA A 159 -7.69 16.40 22.36
N ARG A 160 -8.31 16.95 21.31
CA ARG A 160 -8.64 18.39 21.23
C ARG A 160 -9.76 18.79 22.18
N ALA A 161 -10.71 17.89 22.44
CA ALA A 161 -11.83 18.12 23.35
C ALA A 161 -11.43 18.06 24.84
N GLY A 162 -10.15 17.82 25.17
CA GLY A 162 -9.65 17.83 26.54
C GLY A 162 -10.02 16.59 27.36
N ASP A 163 -10.44 15.49 26.73
CA ASP A 163 -10.74 14.23 27.41
C ASP A 163 -9.42 13.54 27.82
N GLU A 164 -8.87 13.95 28.97
CA GLU A 164 -7.58 13.52 29.52
C GLU A 164 -7.58 12.09 30.09
N ARG A 165 -8.05 11.09 29.33
CA ARG A 165 -7.47 9.75 29.49
C ARG A 165 -6.13 9.74 28.79
N ARG A 166 -5.14 10.20 29.56
CA ARG A 166 -3.70 10.19 29.29
C ARG A 166 -3.20 8.75 29.18
N ASP A 167 -3.72 7.99 28.23
CA ASP A 167 -3.05 6.79 27.76
C ASP A 167 -1.72 7.27 27.19
N ARG A 168 -0.66 7.15 27.99
CA ARG A 168 0.71 7.24 27.50
C ARG A 168 0.73 6.41 26.23
N ASP A 169 1.26 6.98 25.15
CA ASP A 169 1.29 6.36 23.83
C ASP A 169 2.20 5.12 23.80
N ARG A 170 1.86 4.10 24.60
CA ARG A 170 2.60 2.87 24.81
C ARG A 170 2.54 2.03 23.55
N ALA A 171 1.38 1.94 22.92
CA ALA A 171 1.24 1.24 21.66
C ALA A 171 2.13 1.84 20.57
N GLY A 172 2.19 3.18 20.44
CA GLY A 172 3.08 3.84 19.48
C GLY A 172 4.56 3.61 19.79
N LEU A 173 4.96 3.69 21.06
CA LEU A 173 6.33 3.42 21.52
C LEU A 173 6.74 1.96 21.29
N LEU A 174 5.86 1.01 21.61
CA LEU A 174 6.08 -0.42 21.41
C LEU A 174 6.20 -0.74 19.92
N LEU A 175 5.27 -0.24 19.09
CA LEU A 175 5.33 -0.42 17.63
C LEU A 175 6.64 0.16 17.09
N TRP A 176 7.01 1.38 17.47
CA TRP A 176 8.24 2.00 16.99
C TRP A 176 9.50 1.21 17.39
N GLY A 177 9.56 0.75 18.64
CA GLY A 177 10.67 -0.06 19.15
C GLY A 177 10.78 -1.42 18.47
N VAL A 178 9.66 -2.14 18.36
CA VAL A 178 9.60 -3.46 17.69
C VAL A 178 9.96 -3.33 16.21
N LEU A 179 9.38 -2.37 15.49
CA LEU A 179 9.67 -2.17 14.07
C LEU A 179 11.12 -1.72 13.85
N GLY A 180 11.67 -0.89 14.73
CA GLY A 180 13.08 -0.51 14.69
C GLY A 180 14.01 -1.69 14.91
N LEU A 181 13.69 -2.55 15.88
CA LEU A 181 14.45 -3.78 16.14
C LEU A 181 14.42 -4.72 14.93
N VAL A 182 13.23 -4.98 14.37
CA VAL A 182 13.07 -5.84 13.20
C VAL A 182 13.82 -5.27 12.00
N LEU A 183 13.71 -3.96 11.74
CA LEU A 183 14.40 -3.28 10.66
C LEU A 183 15.93 -3.36 10.82
N ALA A 184 16.44 -3.10 12.01
CA ALA A 184 17.87 -3.21 12.32
C ALA A 184 18.38 -4.65 12.19
N ALA A 185 17.66 -5.63 12.74
CA ALA A 185 18.04 -7.04 12.66
C ALA A 185 18.06 -7.54 11.21
N ALA A 186 17.04 -7.21 10.41
CA ALA A 186 16.98 -7.59 9.00
C ALA A 186 18.08 -6.91 8.16
N THR A 187 18.40 -5.64 8.45
CA THR A 187 19.53 -4.94 7.80
C THR A 187 20.87 -5.59 8.16
N LEU A 188 21.11 -5.91 9.43
CA LEU A 188 22.36 -6.53 9.89
C LEU A 188 22.52 -7.97 9.39
N ALA A 189 21.41 -8.67 9.16
CA ALA A 189 21.39 -10.03 8.62
C ALA A 189 21.53 -10.08 7.09
N GLY A 190 21.75 -8.95 6.41
CA GLY A 190 21.88 -8.88 4.94
C GLY A 190 20.59 -9.19 4.19
N ARG A 191 19.44 -9.18 4.87
CA ARG A 191 18.13 -9.56 4.29
C ARG A 191 17.52 -8.46 3.42
N MET A 192 18.23 -7.35 3.24
CA MET A 192 17.80 -6.15 2.53
C MET A 192 18.81 -5.69 1.46
N ASP A 193 19.73 -6.56 1.04
CA ASP A 193 20.86 -6.19 0.17
C ASP A 193 20.50 -6.04 -1.33
N GLY A 194 19.27 -6.37 -1.71
CA GLY A 194 18.74 -6.22 -3.08
C GLY A 194 18.44 -4.76 -3.45
N ASP A 195 17.18 -4.45 -3.78
CA ASP A 195 16.78 -3.09 -4.09
C ASP A 195 17.01 -2.16 -2.88
N ARG A 196 17.72 -1.05 -3.12
CA ARG A 196 18.08 -0.07 -2.09
C ARG A 196 16.92 0.86 -1.77
N PHE A 197 15.94 1.01 -2.67
CA PHE A 197 14.86 1.98 -2.51
C PHE A 197 13.96 1.62 -1.32
N ILE A 198 13.45 0.38 -1.25
CA ILE A 198 12.54 -0.02 -0.16
C ILE A 198 13.21 0.03 1.23
N PRO A 199 14.41 -0.53 1.46
CA PRO A 199 15.10 -0.40 2.75
C PRO A 199 15.37 1.05 3.14
N ALA A 200 15.80 1.89 2.19
CA ALA A 200 16.01 3.31 2.45
C ALA A 200 14.70 4.01 2.84
N LEU A 201 13.59 3.68 2.18
CA LEU A 201 12.26 4.18 2.51
C LEU A 201 11.83 3.76 3.92
N LEU A 202 12.02 2.49 4.29
CA LEU A 202 11.69 1.97 5.62
C LEU A 202 12.46 2.72 6.72
N TRP A 203 13.77 2.88 6.55
CA TRP A 203 14.62 3.65 7.47
C TRP A 203 14.23 5.13 7.53
N ALA A 204 13.97 5.76 6.39
CA ALA A 204 13.55 7.16 6.33
C ALA A 204 12.22 7.39 7.07
N VAL A 205 11.24 6.51 6.89
CA VAL A 205 9.95 6.63 7.58
C VAL A 205 10.10 6.37 9.08
N TRP A 206 10.89 5.36 9.47
CA TRP A 206 11.13 5.07 10.89
C TRP A 206 11.84 6.23 11.62
N LEU A 207 12.88 6.79 11.00
CA LEU A 207 13.59 7.99 11.51
C LEU A 207 12.69 9.22 11.50
N GLY A 208 11.88 9.41 10.46
CA GLY A 208 10.91 10.51 10.37
C GLY A 208 9.87 10.45 11.49
N GLN A 209 9.38 9.26 11.84
CA GLN A 209 8.49 9.07 13.00
C GLN A 209 9.20 9.37 14.32
N ALA A 210 10.47 8.95 14.47
CA ALA A 210 11.28 9.25 15.65
C ALA A 210 11.49 10.77 15.81
N LEU A 211 11.83 11.46 14.71
CA LEU A 211 11.99 12.91 14.68
C LEU A 211 10.69 13.62 15.06
N TRP A 212 9.56 13.19 14.52
CA TRP A 212 8.25 13.75 14.83
C TRP A 212 7.92 13.64 16.32
N TRP A 213 8.14 12.47 16.90
CA TRP A 213 7.95 12.23 18.32
C TRP A 213 8.91 13.06 19.18
N LEU A 214 10.18 13.15 18.79
CA LEU A 214 11.21 13.89 19.50
C LEU A 214 10.93 15.39 19.54
N VAL A 215 10.61 15.98 18.39
CA VAL A 215 10.17 17.37 18.27
C VAL A 215 8.93 17.58 19.11
N GLY A 216 8.00 16.63 19.09
CA GLY A 216 6.79 16.74 19.89
C GLY A 216 7.01 16.73 21.41
N ARG A 217 8.07 16.10 21.88
CA ARG A 217 8.38 15.97 23.31
C ARG A 217 9.36 17.03 23.82
N ARG A 218 10.29 17.49 22.98
CA ARG A 218 11.40 18.37 23.37
C ARG A 218 11.29 19.81 22.86
N ALA A 219 10.48 20.09 21.83
CA ALA A 219 10.40 21.43 21.30
C ALA A 219 9.71 22.36 22.32
N ARG A 220 10.43 23.42 22.70
CA ARG A 220 9.91 24.50 23.57
C ARG A 220 9.03 25.49 22.78
N THR A 221 9.16 25.52 21.46
CA THR A 221 8.42 26.41 20.53
C THR A 221 7.61 25.60 19.52
N ALA A 222 6.58 26.21 18.94
CA ALA A 222 5.70 25.54 17.95
C ALA A 222 6.31 25.45 16.54
N GLN A 223 7.29 26.31 16.22
CA GLN A 223 7.93 26.41 14.90
C GLN A 223 8.41 25.08 14.30
N PRO A 224 9.17 24.22 15.01
CA PRO A 224 9.66 22.97 14.42
C PRO A 224 8.53 21.98 14.08
N ARG A 225 7.41 22.00 14.81
CA ARG A 225 6.23 21.20 14.44
C ARG A 225 5.57 21.70 13.16
N ILE A 226 5.44 23.02 13.03
CA ILE A 226 4.87 23.65 11.82
C ILE A 226 5.70 23.27 10.59
N LEU A 227 7.03 23.30 10.68
CA LEU A 227 7.91 22.90 9.57
C LEU A 227 7.67 21.44 9.16
N LEU A 228 7.61 20.53 10.14
CA LEU A 228 7.33 19.11 9.86
C LEU A 228 5.94 18.91 9.24
N ASP A 229 4.94 19.69 9.65
CA ASP A 229 3.61 19.67 9.06
C ASP A 229 3.59 20.17 7.62
N VAL A 230 4.31 21.26 7.33
CA VAL A 230 4.47 21.79 5.97
C VAL A 230 5.12 20.74 5.06
N VAL A 231 6.22 20.14 5.49
CA VAL A 231 6.90 19.09 4.71
C VAL A 231 5.96 17.93 4.42
N ALA A 232 5.24 17.46 5.43
CA ALA A 232 4.33 16.33 5.27
C ALA A 232 3.06 16.68 4.47
N ASN A 233 2.61 17.94 4.45
CA ASN A 233 1.57 18.39 3.53
C ASN A 233 2.07 18.39 2.08
N ILE A 234 3.29 18.87 1.83
CA ILE A 234 3.91 18.86 0.50
C ILE A 234 4.04 17.42 -0.02
N VAL A 235 4.60 16.52 0.80
CA VAL A 235 4.78 15.10 0.45
C VAL A 235 3.42 14.45 0.12
N HIS A 236 2.40 14.70 0.94
CA HIS A 236 1.06 14.18 0.70
C HIS A 236 0.44 14.71 -0.59
N ASN A 237 0.51 16.02 -0.82
CA ASN A 237 -0.08 16.66 -2.00
C ASN A 237 0.66 16.21 -3.28
N GLY A 238 1.97 16.03 -3.21
CA GLY A 238 2.78 15.45 -4.29
C GLY A 238 2.37 14.00 -4.58
N ALA A 239 2.24 13.16 -3.56
CA ALA A 239 1.79 11.78 -3.71
C ALA A 239 0.37 11.70 -4.32
N LEU A 240 -0.54 12.58 -3.90
CA LEU A 240 -1.89 12.65 -4.47
C LEU A 240 -1.86 13.02 -5.96
N LEU A 241 -1.00 13.95 -6.36
CA LEU A 241 -0.83 14.31 -7.76
C LEU A 241 -0.27 13.15 -8.59
N VAL A 242 0.70 12.40 -8.05
CA VAL A 242 1.24 11.20 -8.70
C VAL A 242 0.14 10.15 -8.88
N ILE A 243 -0.65 9.86 -7.84
CA ILE A 243 -1.78 8.92 -7.92
C ILE A 243 -2.76 9.33 -9.03
N MET A 244 -3.12 10.62 -9.09
CA MET A 244 -4.04 11.14 -10.10
C MET A 244 -3.46 11.01 -11.52
N ALA A 245 -2.19 11.41 -11.70
CA ALA A 245 -1.52 11.34 -12.99
C ALA A 245 -1.39 9.89 -13.47
N GLU A 246 -1.00 8.98 -12.58
CA GLU A 246 -0.89 7.55 -12.88
C GLU A 246 -2.24 6.95 -13.29
N ALA A 247 -3.30 7.23 -12.53
CA ALA A 247 -4.64 6.77 -12.89
C ALA A 247 -5.04 7.26 -14.30
N CYS A 248 -4.82 8.54 -14.60
CA CYS A 248 -5.06 9.08 -15.93
C CYS A 248 -4.25 8.35 -17.01
N LEU A 249 -2.97 8.08 -16.77
CA LEU A 249 -2.09 7.39 -17.72
C LEU A 249 -2.51 5.94 -17.95
N ILE A 250 -2.86 5.19 -16.88
CA ILE A 250 -3.34 3.81 -16.98
C ILE A 250 -4.59 3.74 -17.87
N TYR A 251 -5.59 4.57 -17.60
CA TYR A 251 -6.82 4.57 -18.39
C TYR A 251 -6.62 5.10 -19.81
N ALA A 252 -5.78 6.12 -19.99
CA ALA A 252 -5.49 6.67 -21.32
C ALA A 252 -4.78 5.64 -22.21
N THR A 253 -3.73 5.00 -21.69
CA THR A 253 -2.98 3.97 -22.43
C THR A 253 -3.85 2.75 -22.71
N ALA A 254 -4.60 2.26 -21.73
CA ALA A 254 -5.53 1.13 -21.93
C ALA A 254 -6.61 1.46 -22.98
N GLY A 255 -7.15 2.69 -22.97
CA GLY A 255 -8.10 3.16 -23.98
C GLY A 255 -7.47 3.23 -25.37
N TRP A 256 -6.27 3.80 -25.47
CA TRP A 256 -5.54 3.91 -26.75
C TRP A 256 -5.23 2.54 -27.36
N TYR A 257 -4.80 1.57 -26.54
CA TYR A 257 -4.58 0.19 -26.98
C TYR A 257 -5.86 -0.48 -27.47
N LYS A 258 -6.99 -0.25 -26.78
CA LYS A 258 -8.28 -0.83 -27.16
C LYS A 258 -8.76 -0.31 -28.51
N VAL A 259 -8.65 0.99 -28.77
CA VAL A 259 -9.10 1.63 -30.03
C VAL A 259 -8.31 1.13 -31.26
N GLN A 260 -7.07 0.67 -31.07
CA GLN A 260 -6.27 0.08 -32.16
C GLN A 260 -6.70 -1.34 -32.54
N GLY A 261 -7.42 -2.06 -31.67
CA GLY A 261 -7.84 -3.44 -31.93
C GLY A 261 -9.05 -3.51 -32.87
N SER A 262 -8.99 -4.41 -33.86
CA SER A 262 -10.08 -4.65 -34.81
C SER A 262 -11.43 -4.91 -34.12
N ARG A 263 -11.44 -5.65 -32.99
CA ARG A 263 -12.65 -5.90 -32.19
C ARG A 263 -13.39 -4.62 -31.78
N TRP A 264 -12.67 -3.53 -31.45
CA TRP A 264 -13.28 -2.25 -31.10
C TRP A 264 -13.71 -1.46 -32.33
N GLN A 265 -12.95 -1.55 -33.43
CA GLN A 265 -13.27 -0.89 -34.69
C GLN A 265 -14.51 -1.51 -35.36
N ASP A 266 -14.63 -2.83 -35.30
CA ASP A 266 -15.73 -3.61 -35.87
C ASP A 266 -16.95 -3.66 -34.93
N GLY A 267 -16.90 -3.00 -33.76
CA GLY A 267 -18.01 -2.94 -32.78
C GLY A 267 -18.28 -4.24 -32.02
N THR A 268 -17.48 -5.29 -32.20
CA THR A 268 -17.69 -6.62 -31.60
C THR A 268 -17.06 -6.79 -30.22
N ALA A 269 -16.29 -5.81 -29.74
CA ALA A 269 -15.52 -5.91 -28.49
C ALA A 269 -16.36 -6.24 -27.24
N VAL A 270 -17.58 -5.72 -27.14
CA VAL A 270 -18.47 -5.94 -26.00
C VAL A 270 -19.19 -7.30 -26.08
N HIS A 271 -19.32 -7.87 -27.28
CA HIS A 271 -20.00 -9.14 -27.50
C HIS A 271 -19.30 -10.29 -26.77
N TYR A 272 -17.97 -10.40 -26.90
CA TYR A 272 -17.22 -11.55 -26.38
C TYR A 272 -17.27 -11.70 -24.85
N PRO A 273 -17.02 -10.65 -24.03
CA PRO A 273 -17.06 -10.79 -22.57
C PRO A 273 -18.45 -11.15 -22.02
N LEU A 274 -19.52 -10.66 -22.65
CA LEU A 274 -20.90 -10.95 -22.24
C LEU A 274 -21.32 -12.40 -22.53
N HIS A 275 -20.63 -13.07 -23.45
CA HIS A 275 -20.89 -14.46 -23.83
C HIS A 275 -19.87 -15.45 -23.25
N LEU A 276 -18.97 -14.98 -22.36
CA LEU A 276 -18.11 -15.88 -21.59
C LEU A 276 -18.95 -16.61 -20.55
N GLU A 277 -18.85 -17.94 -20.53
CA GLU A 277 -19.55 -18.78 -19.56
C GLU A 277 -19.21 -18.40 -18.11
N SER A 278 -17.99 -17.88 -17.86
CA SER A 278 -17.53 -17.40 -16.56
C SER A 278 -18.34 -16.22 -15.98
N PHE A 279 -19.08 -15.47 -16.80
CA PHE A 279 -19.89 -14.32 -16.37
C PHE A 279 -21.41 -14.58 -16.48
N SER A 280 -21.82 -15.81 -16.75
CA SER A 280 -23.23 -16.22 -16.89
C SER A 280 -23.82 -16.58 -15.51
N PRO A 281 -24.84 -15.86 -15.00
CA PRO A 281 -25.44 -16.20 -13.71
C PRO A 281 -26.25 -17.51 -13.83
N GLY A 282 -25.87 -18.56 -13.08
CA GLY A 282 -26.73 -19.73 -12.87
C GLY A 282 -26.15 -21.12 -13.15
N ARG A 283 -24.84 -21.29 -13.40
CA ARG A 283 -24.23 -22.64 -13.48
C ARG A 283 -23.12 -22.82 -12.42
N PRO A 284 -23.08 -23.96 -11.71
CA PRO A 284 -22.10 -24.19 -10.66
C PRO A 284 -20.67 -24.23 -11.24
N SER A 285 -19.74 -23.62 -10.51
CA SER A 285 -18.32 -23.41 -10.81
C SER A 285 -17.45 -24.69 -10.83
N GLY A 286 -18.02 -25.83 -11.25
CA GLY A 286 -17.38 -27.15 -11.18
C GLY A 286 -16.71 -27.64 -12.46
N THR A 287 -16.77 -26.92 -13.58
CA THR A 287 -16.21 -27.37 -14.86
C THR A 287 -15.19 -26.40 -15.41
N CYS A 288 -14.10 -26.17 -14.67
CA CYS A 288 -12.99 -25.31 -15.11
C CYS A 288 -11.97 -26.06 -16.00
N TRP A 289 -12.04 -27.39 -16.08
CA TRP A 289 -11.09 -28.23 -16.83
C TRP A 289 -11.73 -28.98 -18.00
N ARG A 290 -12.34 -28.26 -18.95
CA ARG A 290 -12.50 -28.81 -20.30
C ARG A 290 -11.38 -28.25 -21.16
N PRO A 291 -10.57 -29.09 -21.83
CA PRO A 291 -9.55 -28.60 -22.75
C PRO A 291 -10.26 -27.77 -23.83
N ALA A 292 -9.77 -26.57 -24.05
CA ALA A 292 -10.21 -25.73 -25.16
C ALA A 292 -10.14 -26.57 -26.44
N ALA A 293 -11.27 -26.68 -27.15
CA ALA A 293 -11.30 -27.31 -28.46
C ALA A 293 -10.27 -26.61 -29.38
N PRO A 294 -9.60 -27.37 -30.26
CA PRO A 294 -8.52 -26.85 -31.08
C PRO A 294 -9.04 -25.77 -32.04
N TRP A 295 -8.24 -24.72 -32.19
CA TRP A 295 -8.40 -23.64 -33.17
C TRP A 295 -8.48 -24.16 -34.59
#